data_AF-X1JW94-F1
#
_entry.id   AF-X1JW94-F1
#
_cell.length_a   1.000
_cell.length_b   1.000
_cell.length_c   1.000
_cell.angle_alpha   90.00
_cell.angle_beta   90.00
_cell.angle_gamma   90.00
#
_symmetry.space_group_name_H-M   'P 1'
#
loop_
_entity.id
_entity.type
_entity.pdbx_description
1 polymer ?
#
loop_
_entity_poly.entity_id
_entity_poly.type
_entity_poly.pdbx_seq_one_letter_code
_entity_poly.pdbx_strand_id
1 'polypeptide(L)'
;MGFGKAFGLGFLIYVALNFVFALIVALLAGTIDLYFSGITTFPLVFISSLFAPILVLPGDAWLTLGILAVLAAPAAGMLLALIIMIGLIVPPILAAIIAGRTGGGKGAAFGAWFLIAIICATVPLVLGIIAGTLLVDVVTIITFILSGVINGLFYGAIAALSAS
;
A
#
# COMPACT_ATOMS: atom_id res chain seq x y z
N MET A 1 -16.67 -18.67 6.12
CA MET A 1 -15.21 -18.42 5.99
C MET A 1 -14.76 -17.57 7.18
N GLY A 2 -13.47 -17.39 7.46
CA GLY A 2 -13.01 -16.82 8.74
C GLY A 2 -11.81 -15.89 8.60
N PHE A 3 -11.49 -15.17 9.69
CA PHE A 3 -10.47 -14.13 9.76
C PHE A 3 -9.15 -14.48 9.06
N GLY A 4 -8.60 -15.67 9.31
CA GLY A 4 -7.30 -16.07 8.74
C GLY A 4 -7.28 -16.11 7.20
N LYS A 5 -8.39 -16.47 6.55
CA LYS A 5 -8.50 -16.44 5.09
C LYS A 5 -8.58 -15.00 4.56
N ALA A 6 -9.37 -14.15 5.23
CA ALA A 6 -9.46 -12.73 4.90
C ALA A 6 -8.12 -12.02 5.01
N PHE A 7 -7.41 -12.27 6.11
CA PHE A 7 -6.07 -11.75 6.32
C PHE A 7 -5.11 -12.25 5.25
N GLY A 8 -4.98 -13.58 5.08
CA GLY A 8 -4.00 -14.17 4.17
C GLY A 8 -4.21 -13.79 2.70
N LEU A 9 -5.46 -13.87 2.21
CA LEU A 9 -5.77 -13.53 0.83
C LEU A 9 -5.74 -12.02 0.58
N GLY A 10 -6.25 -11.21 1.51
CA GLY A 10 -6.16 -9.75 1.41
C GLY A 10 -4.71 -9.28 1.38
N PHE A 11 -3.86 -9.79 2.28
CA PHE A 11 -2.44 -9.46 2.34
C PHE A 11 -1.71 -9.85 1.05
N LEU A 12 -1.94 -11.08 0.56
CA LEU A 12 -1.33 -11.56 -0.67
C LEU A 12 -1.69 -10.68 -1.88
N ILE A 13 -2.98 -10.34 -2.03
CA ILE A 13 -3.45 -9.49 -3.13
C ILE A 13 -2.88 -8.08 -3.03
N TYR A 14 -2.81 -7.52 -1.82
CA TYR A 14 -2.22 -6.20 -1.60
C TYR A 14 -0.77 -6.14 -2.09
N VAL A 15 0.07 -7.06 -1.61
CA VAL A 15 1.50 -7.11 -1.96
C VAL A 15 1.69 -7.41 -3.45
N ALA A 16 0.93 -8.36 -4.00
CA ALA A 16 1.04 -8.72 -5.42
C ALA A 16 0.67 -7.57 -6.34
N LEU A 17 -0.41 -6.84 -6.05
CA LEU A 17 -0.80 -5.69 -6.85
C LEU A 17 0.20 -4.54 -6.73
N ASN A 18 0.71 -4.24 -5.53
CA ASN A 18 1.75 -3.23 -5.36
C ASN A 18 3.02 -3.57 -6.15
N PHE A 19 3.43 -4.84 -6.16
CA PHE A 19 4.56 -5.28 -6.98
C PHE A 19 4.31 -5.07 -8.48
N VAL A 20 3.11 -5.41 -8.97
CA VAL A 20 2.74 -5.21 -10.38
C VAL A 20 2.75 -3.72 -10.74
N PHE A 21 2.13 -2.86 -9.92
CA PHE A 21 2.13 -1.41 -10.19
C PHE A 21 3.53 -0.82 -10.12
N ALA A 22 4.37 -1.24 -9.17
CA ALA A 22 5.75 -0.79 -9.08
C ALA A 22 6.56 -1.16 -10.34
N LEU A 23 6.35 -2.36 -10.90
CA LEU A 23 6.95 -2.77 -12.18
C LEU A 23 6.49 -1.89 -13.35
N ILE A 24 5.19 -1.61 -13.45
CA ILE A 24 4.65 -0.77 -14.53
C ILE A 24 5.20 0.66 -14.41
N VAL A 25 5.26 1.21 -13.20
CA VAL A 25 5.83 2.54 -12.93
C VAL A 25 7.31 2.57 -13.34
N ALA A 26 8.11 1.57 -12.95
CA ALA A 26 9.52 1.49 -13.33
C ALA A 26 9.72 1.38 -14.85
N LEU A 27 8.86 0.62 -15.54
CA LEU A 27 8.89 0.51 -16.99
C LEU A 27 8.60 1.85 -17.67
N LEU A 28 7.53 2.54 -17.26
CA LEU A 28 7.14 3.83 -17.84
C LEU A 28 8.13 4.95 -17.52
N ALA A 29 8.82 4.87 -16.37
CA ALA A 29 9.86 5.80 -15.99
C ALA A 29 11.22 5.51 -16.66
N GLY A 30 11.36 4.40 -17.39
CA GLY A 30 12.64 3.99 -17.98
C GLY A 30 13.67 3.55 -16.94
N THR A 31 13.24 3.06 -15.78
CA THR A 31 14.08 2.70 -14.62
C THR A 31 13.97 1.22 -14.24
N ILE A 32 13.53 0.36 -15.15
CA ILE A 32 13.32 -1.07 -14.87
C ILE A 32 14.62 -1.80 -14.45
N ASP A 33 15.77 -1.43 -15.03
CA ASP A 33 17.07 -1.99 -14.62
C ASP A 33 17.44 -1.56 -13.19
N LEU A 34 17.12 -0.31 -12.82
CA LEU A 34 17.29 0.18 -11.44
C LEU A 34 16.35 -0.55 -10.48
N TYR A 35 15.13 -0.88 -10.91
CA TYR A 35 14.18 -1.65 -10.12
C TYR A 35 14.74 -3.04 -9.77
N PHE A 36 15.22 -3.79 -10.76
CA PHE A 36 15.78 -5.13 -10.54
C PHE A 36 17.13 -5.13 -9.84
N SER A 37 18.02 -4.16 -10.16
CA SER A 37 19.28 -4.01 -9.42
C SER A 37 19.06 -3.58 -7.96
N GLY A 38 17.97 -2.87 -7.66
CA GLY A 38 17.55 -2.57 -6.29
C GLY A 38 17.21 -3.82 -5.48
N ILE A 39 16.65 -4.87 -6.10
CA ILE A 39 16.36 -6.15 -5.43
C ILE A 39 17.65 -6.81 -4.95
N THR A 40 18.71 -6.78 -5.77
CA THR A 40 19.98 -7.42 -5.44
C THR A 40 20.83 -6.58 -4.50
N THR A 41 20.81 -5.26 -4.67
CA THR A 41 21.72 -4.34 -3.98
C THR A 41 21.16 -3.85 -2.64
N PHE A 42 19.84 -3.62 -2.57
CA PHE A 42 19.15 -3.09 -1.39
C PHE A 42 17.84 -3.87 -1.11
N PRO A 43 17.92 -5.18 -0.83
CA PRO A 43 16.74 -6.05 -0.73
C PRO A 43 15.72 -5.60 0.33
N LEU A 44 16.18 -5.07 1.47
CA LEU A 44 15.28 -4.60 2.53
C LEU A 44 14.51 -3.34 2.12
N VAL A 45 15.18 -2.40 1.45
CA VAL A 45 14.55 -1.19 0.91
C VAL A 45 13.55 -1.57 -0.17
N PHE A 46 13.90 -2.51 -1.04
CA PHE A 46 12.99 -3.04 -2.04
C PHE A 46 11.72 -3.62 -1.42
N ILE A 47 11.86 -4.52 -0.45
CA ILE A 47 10.72 -5.14 0.25
C ILE A 47 9.85 -4.06 0.92
N SER A 48 10.47 -3.06 1.54
CA SER A 48 9.74 -1.95 2.18
C SER A 48 8.87 -1.17 1.20
N SER A 49 9.32 -1.05 -0.06
CA SER A 49 8.59 -0.31 -1.10
C SER A 49 7.24 -0.95 -1.48
N LEU A 50 7.12 -2.28 -1.32
CA LEU A 50 5.87 -3.02 -1.61
C LEU A 50 4.74 -2.71 -0.63
N PHE A 51 5.07 -2.10 0.51
CA PHE A 51 4.11 -1.69 1.52
C PHE A 51 3.91 -0.17 1.56
N ALA A 52 4.72 0.59 0.82
CA ALA A 52 4.71 2.05 0.83
C ALA A 52 3.34 2.69 0.55
N PRO A 53 2.45 2.12 -0.29
CA PRO A 53 1.13 2.73 -0.53
C PRO A 53 0.27 2.90 0.74
N ILE A 54 0.46 2.11 1.80
CA ILE A 54 -0.26 2.29 3.07
C ILE A 54 0.23 3.50 3.87
N LEU A 55 1.43 4.02 3.55
CA LEU A 55 1.98 5.20 4.20
C LEU A 55 1.34 6.48 3.67
N VAL A 56 0.72 6.41 2.48
CA VAL A 56 -0.07 7.48 1.90
C VAL A 56 -1.48 7.42 2.51
N LEU A 57 -1.95 8.56 3.01
CA LEU A 57 -3.32 8.65 3.52
C LEU A 57 -4.31 8.58 2.35
N PRO A 58 -5.51 7.96 2.54
CA PRO A 58 -6.48 7.83 1.45
C PRO A 58 -6.81 9.18 0.77
N GLY A 59 -6.96 10.25 1.55
CA GLY A 59 -7.21 11.59 1.00
C GLY A 59 -6.10 12.07 0.06
N ASP A 60 -4.83 11.86 0.44
CA ASP A 60 -3.68 12.24 -0.38
C ASP A 60 -3.53 11.36 -1.61
N ALA A 61 -3.83 10.06 -1.52
CA ALA A 61 -3.79 9.15 -2.66
C ALA A 61 -4.77 9.59 -3.76
N TRP A 62 -5.95 10.10 -3.39
CA TRP A 62 -6.95 10.59 -4.34
C TRP A 62 -6.70 12.01 -4.83
N LEU A 63 -6.32 12.93 -3.93
CA LEU A 63 -6.21 14.36 -4.24
C LEU A 63 -4.77 14.75 -4.60
N THR A 64 -3.89 14.79 -3.60
CA THR A 64 -2.54 15.37 -3.69
C THR A 64 -1.65 14.60 -4.67
N LEU A 65 -1.52 13.28 -4.45
CA LEU A 65 -0.72 12.37 -5.27
C LEU A 65 -1.54 11.75 -6.42
N GLY A 66 -2.84 12.02 -6.45
CA GLY A 66 -3.76 11.55 -7.47
C GLY A 66 -4.14 12.65 -8.46
N ILE A 67 -5.38 13.13 -8.36
CA ILE A 67 -5.98 14.05 -9.33
C ILE A 67 -5.11 15.29 -9.57
N LEU A 68 -4.60 15.92 -8.51
CA LEU A 68 -3.78 17.13 -8.66
C LEU A 68 -2.43 16.84 -9.31
N ALA A 69 -1.79 15.72 -8.97
CA ALA A 69 -0.55 15.30 -9.60
C ALA A 69 -0.72 15.00 -11.09
N VAL A 70 -1.83 14.36 -11.48
CA VAL A 70 -2.14 14.08 -12.90
C VAL A 70 -2.41 15.38 -13.67
N LEU A 71 -3.15 16.32 -13.09
CA LEU A 71 -3.45 17.61 -13.73
C LEU A 71 -2.22 18.51 -13.85
N ALA A 72 -1.29 18.43 -12.90
CA ALA A 72 -0.05 19.19 -12.91
C ALA A 72 1.05 18.56 -13.79
N ALA A 73 0.87 17.30 -14.23
CA ALA A 73 1.88 16.61 -15.01
C ALA A 73 2.01 17.19 -16.42
N PRO A 74 3.23 17.31 -16.97
CA PRO A 74 3.41 17.62 -18.39
C PRO A 74 2.82 16.48 -19.24
N ALA A 75 2.43 16.77 -20.49
CA ALA A 75 1.78 15.80 -21.37
C ALA A 75 2.53 14.46 -21.47
N ALA A 76 3.86 14.49 -21.52
CA ALA A 76 4.70 13.29 -21.56
C ALA A 76 4.71 12.47 -20.24
N GLY A 77 4.41 13.10 -19.11
CA GLY A 77 4.38 12.48 -17.78
C GLY A 77 2.99 12.12 -17.27
N MET A 78 1.92 12.51 -17.98
CA MET A 78 0.54 12.32 -17.54
C MET A 78 0.18 10.85 -17.36
N LEU A 79 0.62 9.98 -18.27
CA LEU A 79 0.38 8.53 -18.16
C LEU A 79 1.06 7.94 -16.92
N LEU A 80 2.31 8.33 -16.65
CA LEU A 80 3.04 7.88 -15.46
C LEU A 80 2.34 8.33 -14.18
N ALA A 81 1.93 9.60 -14.10
CA ALA A 81 1.19 10.14 -12.96
C ALA A 81 -0.14 9.40 -12.74
N LEU A 82 -0.86 9.08 -13.82
CA LEU A 82 -2.10 8.33 -13.76
C LEU A 82 -1.88 6.91 -13.22
N ILE A 83 -0.84 6.22 -13.68
CA ILE A 83 -0.52 4.87 -13.19
C ILE A 83 -0.10 4.89 -11.71
N ILE A 84 0.66 5.90 -11.26
CA ILE A 84 1.00 6.07 -9.85
C ILE A 84 -0.28 6.26 -9.02
N MET A 85 -1.18 7.14 -9.45
CA MET A 85 -2.48 7.33 -8.78
C MET A 85 -3.26 6.01 -8.66
N ILE A 86 -3.40 5.27 -9.76
CA ILE A 86 -4.10 3.98 -9.77
C ILE A 86 -3.40 2.99 -8.83
N GLY A 87 -2.06 2.96 -8.84
CA GLY A 87 -1.25 2.10 -7.97
C GLY A 87 -1.36 2.43 -6.48
N LEU A 88 -1.69 3.68 -6.10
CA LEU A 88 -1.95 4.05 -4.71
C LEU A 88 -3.37 3.68 -4.25
N ILE A 89 -4.34 3.64 -5.17
CA ILE A 89 -5.76 3.52 -4.86
C ILE A 89 -6.27 2.08 -5.02
N VAL A 90 -5.94 1.42 -6.13
CA VAL A 90 -6.53 0.15 -6.53
C VAL A 90 -6.06 -1.01 -5.64
N PRO A 91 -4.75 -1.17 -5.35
CA PRO A 91 -4.30 -2.26 -4.48
C PRO A 91 -4.99 -2.32 -3.12
N PRO A 92 -5.11 -1.22 -2.33
CA PRO A 92 -5.79 -1.30 -1.04
C PRO A 92 -7.30 -1.55 -1.16
N ILE A 93 -7.97 -0.99 -2.18
CA ILE A 93 -9.40 -1.24 -2.40
C ILE A 93 -9.65 -2.72 -2.73
N LEU A 94 -8.94 -3.28 -3.70
CA LEU A 94 -9.14 -4.67 -4.12
C LEU A 94 -8.79 -5.64 -3.00
N ALA A 95 -7.69 -5.41 -2.29
CA ALA A 95 -7.31 -6.24 -1.17
C ALA A 95 -8.34 -6.17 -0.02
N ALA A 96 -8.90 -5.00 0.28
CA ALA A 96 -9.99 -4.85 1.25
C ALA A 96 -11.26 -5.58 0.81
N ILE A 97 -11.64 -5.51 -0.47
CA ILE A 97 -12.80 -6.25 -1.01
C ILE A 97 -12.58 -7.76 -0.86
N ILE A 98 -11.40 -8.27 -1.22
CA ILE A 98 -11.07 -9.70 -1.08
C ILE A 98 -11.13 -10.13 0.39
N ALA A 99 -10.58 -9.33 1.31
CA ALA A 99 -10.70 -9.58 2.74
C ALA A 99 -12.18 -9.61 3.20
N GLY A 100 -13.00 -8.70 2.67
CA GLY A 100 -14.45 -8.68 2.87
C GLY A 100 -15.14 -9.97 2.46
N ARG A 101 -14.96 -10.37 1.20
CA ARG A 101 -15.58 -11.57 0.61
C ARG A 101 -15.16 -12.88 1.28
N THR A 102 -14.04 -12.89 2.00
CA THR A 102 -13.47 -14.09 2.60
C THR A 102 -13.51 -14.10 4.13
N GLY A 103 -13.96 -13.01 4.76
CA GLY A 103 -14.02 -12.85 6.22
C GLY A 103 -15.16 -13.59 6.92
N GLY A 104 -16.22 -13.95 6.18
CA GLY A 104 -17.42 -14.63 6.70
C GLY A 104 -18.24 -13.87 7.74
N GLY A 105 -17.89 -12.62 8.00
CA GLY A 105 -18.62 -11.69 8.85
C GLY A 105 -17.95 -10.31 8.85
N LYS A 106 -18.74 -9.26 9.06
CA LYS A 106 -18.27 -7.86 8.98
C LYS A 106 -17.10 -7.56 9.90
N GLY A 107 -17.16 -8.02 11.15
CA GLY A 107 -16.08 -7.82 12.12
C GLY A 107 -14.78 -8.52 11.75
N ALA A 108 -14.87 -9.75 11.23
CA ALA A 108 -13.71 -10.51 10.77
C ALA A 108 -13.08 -9.88 9.51
N ALA A 109 -13.90 -9.41 8.57
CA ALA A 109 -13.46 -8.69 7.38
C ALA A 109 -12.76 -7.37 7.73
N PHE A 110 -13.39 -6.55 8.56
CA PHE A 110 -12.83 -5.29 9.05
C PHE A 110 -11.50 -5.54 9.76
N GLY A 111 -11.49 -6.44 10.74
CA GLY A 111 -10.30 -6.73 11.53
C GLY A 111 -9.16 -7.29 10.70
N ALA A 112 -9.46 -8.13 9.70
CA ALA A 112 -8.44 -8.68 8.81
C ALA A 112 -7.75 -7.57 8.01
N TRP A 113 -8.54 -6.66 7.39
CA TRP A 113 -7.97 -5.53 6.69
C TRP A 113 -7.22 -4.57 7.63
N PHE A 114 -7.81 -4.27 8.79
CA PHE A 114 -7.18 -3.40 9.77
C PHE A 114 -5.80 -3.93 10.19
N LEU A 115 -5.69 -5.25 10.42
CA LEU A 115 -4.41 -5.89 10.71
C LEU A 115 -3.43 -5.81 9.54
N ILE A 116 -3.89 -6.01 8.30
CA ILE A 116 -3.07 -5.82 7.10
C ILE A 116 -2.48 -4.41 7.08
N ALA A 117 -3.32 -3.38 7.27
CA ALA A 117 -2.87 -1.99 7.24
C ALA A 117 -1.82 -1.68 8.32
N ILE A 118 -2.01 -2.16 9.54
CA ILE A 118 -1.05 -1.99 10.63
C ILE A 118 0.29 -2.69 10.33
N ILE A 119 0.26 -3.93 9.83
CA ILE A 119 1.47 -4.66 9.46
C ILE A 119 2.19 -3.95 8.33
N CYS A 120 1.48 -3.59 7.25
CA CYS A 120 2.05 -2.90 6.11
C CYS A 120 2.63 -1.53 6.49
N ALA A 121 2.08 -0.85 7.50
CA ALA A 121 2.63 0.41 7.99
C ALA A 121 3.86 0.19 8.88
N THR A 122 3.88 -0.88 9.68
CA THR A 122 4.97 -1.15 10.63
C THR A 122 6.19 -1.79 9.96
N VAL A 123 6.00 -2.61 8.93
CA VAL A 123 7.11 -3.31 8.24
C VAL A 123 8.13 -2.33 7.66
N PRO A 124 7.76 -1.30 6.87
CA PRO A 124 8.70 -0.30 6.38
C PRO A 124 9.44 0.46 7.48
N LEU A 125 8.77 0.75 8.61
CA LEU A 125 9.40 1.37 9.78
C LEU A 125 10.51 0.48 10.33
N VAL A 126 10.20 -0.78 10.64
CA VAL A 126 11.16 -1.74 11.21
C VAL A 126 12.31 -2.00 10.24
N LEU A 127 12.01 -2.21 8.95
CA LEU A 127 13.02 -2.46 7.94
C LEU A 127 13.92 -1.24 7.70
N GLY A 128 13.36 -0.03 7.70
CA GLY A 128 14.14 1.20 7.54
C GLY A 128 15.07 1.47 8.74
N ILE A 129 14.65 1.12 9.95
CA ILE A 129 15.51 1.18 11.15
C ILE A 129 16.65 0.16 11.04
N ILE A 130 16.35 -1.09 10.67
CA ILE A 130 17.37 -2.14 10.49
C ILE A 130 18.37 -1.77 9.39
N ALA A 131 17.88 -1.18 8.30
CA ALA A 131 18.72 -0.73 7.17
C ALA A 131 19.49 0.57 7.45
N GLY A 132 19.26 1.24 8.58
CA GLY A 132 19.87 2.53 8.91
C GLY A 132 19.40 3.69 8.02
N THR A 133 18.28 3.53 7.31
CA THR A 133 17.72 4.56 6.41
C THR A 133 16.68 5.46 7.09
N LEU A 134 16.17 5.04 8.25
CA LEU A 134 15.25 5.82 9.06
C LEU A 134 15.85 6.12 10.44
N LEU A 135 15.69 7.36 10.89
CA LEU A 135 15.97 7.73 12.27
C LEU A 135 14.80 7.33 13.17
N VAL A 136 15.11 6.81 14.35
CA VAL A 136 14.11 6.50 15.37
C VAL A 136 13.74 7.78 16.09
N ASP A 137 12.83 8.54 15.49
CA ASP A 137 12.24 9.71 16.13
C ASP A 137 10.73 9.54 16.31
N VAL A 138 10.20 10.26 17.31
CA VAL A 138 8.79 10.14 17.73
C VAL A 138 7.83 10.53 16.61
N VAL A 139 8.18 11.51 15.77
CA VAL A 139 7.32 11.99 14.68
C VAL A 139 7.24 10.93 13.58
N THR A 140 8.36 10.32 13.20
CA THR A 140 8.38 9.23 12.21
C THR A 140 7.57 8.03 12.68
N ILE A 141 7.75 7.59 13.94
CA ILE A 141 6.99 6.46 14.49
C ILE A 141 5.48 6.76 14.50
N ILE A 142 5.10 7.95 14.99
CA ILE A 142 3.68 8.36 15.04
C ILE A 142 3.09 8.42 13.63
N THR A 143 3.82 8.98 12.66
CA THR A 143 3.36 9.09 11.27
C THR A 143 3.06 7.73 10.67
N PHE A 144 3.96 6.76 10.82
CA PHE A 144 3.75 5.41 10.26
C PHE A 144 2.57 4.72 10.93
N ILE A 145 2.47 4.78 12.27
CA ILE A 145 1.34 4.19 13.01
C ILE A 145 0.01 4.83 12.59
N LEU A 146 -0.04 6.17 12.51
CA LEU A 146 -1.25 6.88 12.10
C LEU A 146 -1.66 6.56 10.67
N SER A 147 -0.71 6.45 9.73
CA SER A 147 -1.01 6.01 8.37
C SER A 147 -1.64 4.61 8.35
N GLY A 148 -1.10 3.67 9.15
CA GLY A 148 -1.69 2.33 9.31
C GLY A 148 -3.10 2.36 9.91
N VAL A 149 -3.33 3.16 10.95
CA VAL A 149 -4.65 3.29 11.59
C VAL A 149 -5.67 3.92 10.64
N ILE A 150 -5.33 5.03 9.99
CA ILE A 150 -6.26 5.74 9.08
C ILE A 150 -6.62 4.86 7.89
N ASN A 151 -5.63 4.24 7.25
CA ASN A 151 -5.88 3.29 6.16
C ASN A 151 -6.64 2.05 6.63
N GLY A 152 -6.35 1.56 7.83
CA GLY A 152 -7.06 0.44 8.45
C GLY A 152 -8.54 0.75 8.68
N LEU A 153 -8.87 1.94 9.19
CA LEU A 153 -10.24 2.39 9.39
C LEU A 153 -10.97 2.57 8.05
N PHE A 154 -10.36 3.32 7.12
CA PHE A 154 -10.99 3.70 5.85
C PHE A 154 -11.31 2.48 4.98
N TYR A 155 -10.28 1.70 4.64
CA TYR A 155 -10.46 0.52 3.80
C TYR A 155 -11.03 -0.66 4.59
N GLY A 156 -10.94 -0.65 5.93
CA GLY A 156 -11.62 -1.63 6.78
C GLY A 156 -13.14 -1.50 6.70
N ALA A 157 -13.66 -0.27 6.60
CA ALA A 157 -15.07 -0.05 6.30
C ALA A 157 -15.47 -0.64 4.94
N ILE A 158 -14.62 -0.52 3.91
CA ILE A 158 -14.84 -1.15 2.60
C ILE A 158 -14.86 -2.68 2.71
N ALA A 159 -13.93 -3.27 3.48
CA ALA A 159 -13.92 -4.70 3.75
C ALA A 159 -15.21 -5.15 4.47
N ALA A 160 -15.67 -4.40 5.48
CA ALA A 160 -16.91 -4.70 6.19
C ALA A 160 -18.15 -4.58 5.32
N LEU A 161 -18.19 -3.61 4.40
CA LEU A 161 -19.29 -3.41 3.45
C LEU A 161 -19.34 -4.51 2.38
N SER A 162 -18.19 -5.05 1.99
CA SER A 162 -18.08 -6.13 1.01
C SER A 162 -18.27 -7.52 1.62
N ALA A 163 -18.36 -7.64 2.94
CA ALA A 163 -18.58 -8.91 3.63
C ALA A 163 -19.97 -9.50 3.31
N SER A 164 -19.95 -10.75 2.83
CA SER A 164 -21.13 -11.61 2.64
C SER A 164 -21.31 -12.60 3.77
#